data_AF-A0A968X8S7-F1
#
_entry.id   AF-A0A968X8S7-F1
#
_cell.length_a   1.000
_cell.length_b   1.000
_cell.length_c   1.000
_cell.angle_alpha   90.00
_cell.angle_beta   90.00
_cell.angle_gamma   90.00
#
_symmetry.space_group_name_H-M   'P 1'
#
loop_
_entity.id
_entity.type
_entity.pdbx_description
1 polymer ?
#
loop_
_entity_poly.entity_id
_entity_poly.type
_entity_poly.pdbx_seq_one_letter_code
_entity_poly.pdbx_strand_id
1 'polypeptide(L)' 'MLNRIPEIGAPVMFMYGAEDAYIVAEEHGRVALAMSKAKKSYSLNVLRGRAWVYERSAG' A
#
# COMPACT_ATOMS: atom_id res chain seq x y z
N MET A 1 7.54 0.86 8.66
CA MET A 1 7.71 0.12 7.39
C MET A 1 8.78 0.72 6.48
N LEU A 2 8.83 2.06 6.31
CA LEU A 2 9.72 2.72 5.34
C LEU A 2 11.20 2.35 5.41
N ASN A 3 11.77 2.15 6.62
CA ASN A 3 13.19 1.79 6.77
C ASN A 3 13.53 0.39 6.25
N ARG A 4 12.52 -0.45 5.97
CA ARG A 4 12.70 -1.82 5.46
C ARG A 4 12.47 -1.94 3.96
N ILE A 5 12.15 -0.85 3.28
CA ILE A 5 11.94 -0.82 1.81
C ILE A 5 13.10 -1.48 1.03
N PRO A 6 14.39 -1.32 1.40
CA PRO A 6 15.48 -1.99 0.70
C PRO A 6 15.39 -3.52 0.72
N GLU A 7 14.86 -4.09 1.81
CA GLU A 7 14.69 -5.53 2.05
C GLU A 7 13.48 -6.10 1.32
N ILE A 8 12.57 -5.25 0.81
CA ILE A 8 11.38 -5.71 0.09
C ILE A 8 11.79 -6.32 -1.25
N GLY A 9 11.36 -7.56 -1.47
CA GLY A 9 11.41 -8.22 -2.78
C GLY A 9 10.47 -7.52 -3.76
N ALA A 10 10.91 -7.31 -4.99
CA ALA A 10 10.12 -6.69 -6.04
C ALA A 10 9.96 -7.66 -7.23
N PRO A 11 8.83 -7.61 -7.98
CA PRO A 11 7.74 -6.63 -7.88
C PRO A 11 6.79 -6.86 -6.70
N VAL A 12 6.23 -5.77 -6.15
CA VAL A 12 5.27 -5.82 -5.02
C VAL A 12 4.03 -4.96 -5.30
N MET A 13 2.87 -5.41 -4.82
CA MET A 13 1.61 -4.66 -4.90
C MET A 13 1.19 -4.22 -3.50
N PHE A 14 0.94 -2.92 -3.34
CA PHE A 14 0.31 -2.36 -2.14
C PHE A 14 -1.15 -2.07 -2.40
N MET A 15 -2.02 -2.44 -1.45
CA MET A 15 -3.45 -2.16 -1.47
C MET A 15 -3.82 -1.43 -0.18
N TYR A 16 -4.42 -0.26 -0.33
CA TYR A 16 -4.87 0.58 0.77
C TYR A 16 -6.34 0.95 0.59
N GLY A 17 -7.04 1.23 1.69
CA GLY A 17 -8.38 1.82 1.66
C GLY A 17 -8.29 3.32 1.79
N ALA A 18 -9.09 4.06 1.03
CA ALA A 18 -9.18 5.52 1.10
C ALA A 18 -9.74 6.01 2.45
N GLU A 19 -10.47 5.16 3.16
CA GLU A 19 -11.09 5.45 4.46
C GLU A 19 -10.41 4.69 5.60
N ASP A 20 -9.17 4.23 5.40
CA ASP A 20 -8.40 3.56 6.44
C ASP A 20 -8.07 4.56 7.57
N ALA A 21 -8.47 4.21 8.80
CA ALA A 21 -8.27 5.06 9.97
C ALA A 21 -6.83 5.02 10.51
N TYR A 22 -6.04 4.03 10.09
CA TYR A 22 -4.71 3.76 10.63
C TYR A 22 -3.60 4.12 9.63
N ILE A 23 -3.89 4.11 8.33
CA ILE A 23 -2.95 4.49 7.27
C ILE A 23 -3.50 5.70 6.53
N VAL A 24 -3.04 6.88 6.94
CA VAL A 24 -3.42 8.15 6.33
C VAL A 24 -2.83 8.31 4.92
N ALA A 25 -3.45 9.16 4.10
CA ALA A 25 -3.06 9.35 2.71
C ALA A 25 -1.59 9.75 2.51
N GLU A 26 -1.02 10.52 3.44
CA GLU A 26 0.39 10.92 3.40
C GLU A 26 1.34 9.71 3.46
N GLU A 27 0.96 8.62 4.14
CA GLU A 27 1.79 7.42 4.21
C GLU A 27 1.86 6.68 2.87
N HIS A 28 0.81 6.71 2.05
CA HIS A 28 0.86 6.18 0.69
C HIS A 28 1.96 6.87 -0.13
N GLY A 29 2.03 8.21 -0.03
CA GLY A 29 3.04 9.01 -0.70
C GLY A 29 4.46 8.69 -0.21
N ARG A 30 4.63 8.50 1.10
CA ARG A 30 5.94 8.11 1.69
C ARG A 30 6.41 6.75 1.20
N VAL A 31 5.50 5.77 1.09
CA VAL A 31 5.82 4.44 0.55
C VAL A 31 6.22 4.54 -0.93
N ALA A 32 5.44 5.25 -1.76
CA ALA A 32 5.74 5.43 -3.17
C ALA A 32 7.11 6.12 -3.39
N LEU A 33 7.40 7.17 -2.61
CA LEU A 33 8.68 7.88 -2.66
C LEU A 33 9.85 6.94 -2.30
N ALA A 34 9.71 6.17 -1.22
CA ALA A 34 10.76 5.26 -0.77
C ALA A 34 11.02 4.14 -1.80
N MET A 35 9.97 3.54 -2.35
CA MET A 35 10.09 2.51 -3.39
C MET A 35 10.78 3.04 -4.66
N SER A 36 10.41 4.25 -5.08
CA SER A 36 11.03 4.94 -6.22
C SER A 36 12.51 5.22 -5.98
N LYS A 37 12.87 5.75 -4.81
CA LYS A 37 14.29 5.96 -4.42
C LYS A 37 15.10 4.67 -4.40
N ALA A 38 14.48 3.57 -4.00
CA ALA A 38 15.08 2.24 -3.99
C ALA A 38 15.10 1.55 -5.37
N LYS A 39 14.59 2.21 -6.43
CA LYS A 39 14.50 1.70 -7.81
C LYS A 39 13.80 0.33 -7.89
N LYS A 40 12.77 0.12 -7.07
CA LYS A 40 11.99 -1.13 -7.03
C LYS A 40 10.79 -1.01 -7.97
N SER A 41 10.40 -2.12 -8.60
CA SER A 41 9.13 -2.21 -9.33
C SER A 41 7.98 -2.40 -8.34
N TYR A 42 6.92 -1.58 -8.45
CA TYR A 42 5.77 -1.66 -7.55
C TYR A 42 4.49 -1.12 -8.18
N SER A 43 3.35 -1.51 -7.61
CA SER A 43 2.06 -0.85 -7.80
C SER A 43 1.46 -0.45 -6.46
N LEU A 44 0.71 0.67 -6.46
CA LEU A 44 -0.01 1.16 -5.29
C LEU A 44 -1.45 1.44 -5.71
N ASN A 45 -2.39 0.67 -5.14
CA ASN A 45 -3.81 0.81 -5.40
C ASN A 45 -4.50 1.32 -4.14
N VAL A 46 -5.25 2.42 -4.27
CA VAL A 46 -6.11 2.93 -3.20
C VAL A 46 -7.56 2.65 -3.61
N LEU A 47 -8.23 1.78 -2.85
CA LEU A 47 -9.62 1.40 -3.07
C LEU A 47 -10.54 2.33 -2.27
N ARG A 48 -11.76 2.56 -2.76
CA ARG A 48 -12.80 3.25 -1.97
C ARG A 48 -13.17 2.37 -0.77
N GLY A 49 -13.43 2.97 0.39
CA GLY A 49 -13.72 2.25 1.64
C GLY A 49 -12.49 1.87 2.46
N ARG A 50 -12.67 0.97 3.43
CA ARG A 50 -11.59 0.47 4.31
C ARG A 50 -10.83 -0.67 3.64
N ALA A 51 -9.51 -0.77 3.90
CA ALA A 51 -8.58 -1.71 3.25
C ALA A 51 -8.89 -3.21 3.49
N TRP A 52 -9.84 -3.51 4.37
CA TRP A 52 -10.25 -4.87 4.74
C TRP A 52 -11.72 -5.09 4.41
N VAL A 53 -12.06 -5.23 3.12
CA VAL A 53 -13.29 -5.92 2.73
C VAL A 53 -12.89 -7.21 2.03
N TYR A 54 -12.46 -8.18 2.84
CA TYR A 54 -12.58 -9.60 2.53
C TYR A 54 -13.85 -10.11 3.22
N GLU A 55 -14.98 -9.43 3.05
CA GLU A 55 -16.26 -10.02 3.41
C GLU A 55 -16.78 -10.74 2.17
N ARG A 56 -16.69 -12.07 2.26
CA ARG A 56 -17.28 -13.00 1.31
C ARG A 56 -18.79 -12.72 1.29
N SER A 57 -19.27 -11.88 0.38
CA SER A 57 -20.65 -11.95 -0.07
C SER A 57 -20.79 -13.19 -0.97
N ALA A 58 -20.57 -14.36 -0.38
CA ALA A 58 -21.07 -15.62 -0.90
C ALA A 58 -22.36 -15.88 -0.13
N GLY A 59 -23.45 -15.31 -0.66
CA GLY A 59 -24.83 -15.69 -0.41
C GLY A 59 -25.49 -15.87 -1.77
#